data_AF-A0A2V4T4B1-F1
#
_entry.id   AF-A0A2V4T4B1-F1
#
_cell.length_a   1.000
_cell.length_b   1.000
_cell.length_c   1.000
_cell.angle_alpha   90.00
_cell.angle_beta   90.00
_cell.angle_gamma   90.00
#
_symmetry.space_group_name_H-M   'P 1'
#
loop_
_entity.id
_entity.type
_entity.pdbx_description
1 polymer ?
#
loop_
_entity_poly.entity_id
_entity_poly.type
_entity_poly.pdbx_seq_one_letter_code
_entity_poly.pdbx_strand_id
1 'polypeptide(L)' 'MHFNSTRFLIDPTPRRADDEYMAHARISCSRADGSEYDVHLSGDLGGFDLRDDAIAYAKNWAREWLDARFG' A
#
# COMPACT_ATOMS: atom_id res chain seq x y z
N MET A 1 1.69 -7.42 -29.02
CA MET A 1 0.82 -7.53 -27.83
C MET A 1 1.53 -6.81 -26.69
N HIS A 2 1.27 -5.51 -26.50
CA HIS A 2 1.89 -4.74 -25.42
C HIS A 2 1.08 -4.98 -24.14
N PHE A 3 1.51 -5.93 -23.32
CA PHE A 3 1.02 -6.05 -21.95
C PHE A 3 1.50 -4.81 -21.21
N ASN A 4 0.63 -3.81 -21.05
CA ASN A 4 0.83 -2.71 -20.13
C ASN A 4 0.98 -3.32 -18.73
N SER A 5 2.21 -3.65 -18.37
CA SER A 5 2.59 -4.22 -17.08
C SER A 5 2.62 -3.09 -16.06
N THR A 6 1.46 -2.50 -15.79
CA THR A 6 1.29 -1.63 -14.64
C THR A 6 1.36 -2.50 -13.41
N ARG A 7 2.56 -2.67 -12.85
CA ARG A 7 2.74 -3.39 -11.58
C ARG A 7 2.41 -2.40 -10.46
N PHE A 8 1.33 -2.68 -9.74
CA PHE A 8 1.03 -2.01 -8.48
C PHE A 8 2.01 -2.51 -7.43
N LEU A 9 2.76 -1.60 -6.82
CA LEU A 9 3.58 -1.83 -5.66
C LEU A 9 2.77 -1.39 -4.44
N ILE A 10 2.61 -2.31 -3.49
CA ILE A 10 2.04 -2.02 -2.19
C ILE A 10 3.21 -2.02 -1.22
N ASP A 11 3.48 -0.86 -0.62
CA ASP A 11 4.42 -0.73 0.47
C ASP A 11 3.64 -0.64 1.79
N PRO A 12 3.54 -1.76 2.54
CA PRO A 12 2.84 -1.78 3.83
C PRO A 12 3.78 -1.41 4.97
N THR A 13 4.82 -0.60 4.73
CA THR A 13 5.83 -0.29 5.76
C THR A 13 5.16 0.51 6.88
N PRO A 14 4.95 -0.09 8.07
CA PRO A 14 4.28 0.61 9.15
C PRO A 14 5.22 1.67 9.70
N ARG A 15 4.67 2.86 9.97
CA ARG A 15 5.43 3.93 10.63
C ARG A 15 5.39 3.67 12.13
N ARG A 16 6.54 3.47 12.76
CA ARG A 16 6.63 3.44 14.22
C ARG A 16 6.45 4.86 14.75
N ALA A 17 5.46 5.07 15.62
CA ALA A 17 5.21 6.33 16.30
C ALA A 17 5.23 6.07 17.80
N ASP A 18 6.32 6.49 18.45
CA ASP A 18 6.61 6.50 19.90
C ASP A 18 6.41 5.17 20.69
N ASP A 19 5.24 4.54 20.67
CA ASP A 19 4.92 3.25 21.32
C ASP A 19 4.08 2.29 20.43
N GLU A 20 3.49 2.80 19.34
CA GLU A 20 2.57 2.06 18.47
C GLU A 20 3.07 1.97 17.02
N TYR A 21 2.62 0.95 16.29
CA TYR A 21 2.83 0.80 14.86
C TYR A 21 1.63 1.34 14.10
N MET A 22 1.81 2.48 13.44
CA MET A 22 0.78 3.02 12.56
C MET A 22 0.77 2.21 11.27
N ALA A 23 -0.33 1.48 11.03
CA ALA A 23 -0.59 0.84 9.77
C ALA A 23 -0.63 1.90 8.67
N HIS A 24 0.13 1.64 7.63
CA HIS A 24 0.31 2.53 6.51
C HIS A 24 0.37 1.69 5.25
N ALA A 25 -0.45 2.02 4.27
CA ALA A 25 -0.42 1.39 2.97
C ALA A 25 -0.16 2.47 1.91
N ARG A 26 0.96 2.34 1.21
CA ARG A 26 1.27 3.15 0.03
C ARG A 26 1.11 2.31 -1.21
N ILE A 27 0.25 2.75 -2.12
CA ILE A 27 0.05 2.14 -3.42
C ILE A 27 0.74 3.02 -4.45
N SER A 28 1.80 2.49 -5.02
CA SER A 28 2.56 3.14 -6.09
C SER A 28 2.44 2.29 -7.36
N CYS A 29 2.51 2.92 -8.52
CA CYS A 29 2.48 2.24 -9.80
C CYS A 29 3.80 2.49 -10.52
N SER A 30 4.39 1.40 -11.01
CA SER A 30 5.44 1.49 -12.00
C SER A 30 4.80 1.61 -13.39
N ARG A 31 5.15 2.67 -14.11
CA ARG A 31 4.80 2.82 -15.53
C ARG A 31 5.74 1.98 -16.38
N ALA A 32 5.31 1.62 -17.58
CA ALA A 32 6.14 0.91 -18.57
C ALA A 32 7.44 1.66 -18.94
N ASP A 33 7.49 2.95 -18.66
CA ASP A 33 8.66 3.84 -18.82
C ASP A 33 9.69 3.70 -17.68
N GLY A 34 9.41 2.87 -16.66
CA GLY A 34 10.26 2.72 -15.46
C GLY A 34 10.01 3.82 -14.40
N SER A 35 9.24 4.85 -14.73
CA SER A 35 8.82 5.88 -13.78
C SER A 35 7.82 5.32 -12.78
N GLU A 36 8.18 5.38 -11.49
CA GLU A 36 7.31 5.05 -10.37
C GLU A 36 6.55 6.31 -9.95
N TYR A 37 5.23 6.23 -9.82
CA TYR A 37 4.43 7.32 -9.28
C TYR A 37 3.49 6.81 -8.19
N ASP A 38 3.23 7.67 -7.23
CA ASP A 38 2.30 7.40 -6.16
C ASP A 38 0.87 7.49 -6.67
N VAL A 39 0.16 6.36 -6.64
CA VAL A 39 -1.24 6.31 -7.03
C VAL A 39 -2.09 6.76 -5.87
N HIS A 40 -1.79 6.24 -4.68
CA HIS A 40 -2.55 6.52 -3.49
C HIS A 40 -1.74 6.25 -2.23
N LEU A 41 -1.77 7.22 -1.32
CA LEU A 41 -1.23 7.10 0.02
C LEU A 41 -2.44 6.98 0.95
N SER A 42 -2.61 5.81 1.57
CA SER A 42 -3.70 5.60 2.52
C SER A 42 -3.60 6.51 3.75
N GLY A 43 -2.37 6.91 4.10
CA GLY A 43 -2.08 7.66 5.32
C GLY A 43 -1.96 6.73 6.53
N ASP A 44 -2.37 7.21 7.69
CA ASP A 44 -2.55 6.42 8.91
C ASP A 44 -3.89 5.67 8.86
N LEU A 45 -3.81 4.36 8.61
CA LEU A 45 -4.98 3.47 8.64
C LEU A 45 -5.46 3.19 10.07
N GLY A 46 -4.54 3.24 11.04
CA GLY A 46 -4.79 2.98 12.45
C GLY A 46 -3.51 2.63 13.20
N GLY A 47 -3.49 2.87 14.50
CA GLY A 47 -2.43 2.42 15.40
C GLY A 47 -2.65 0.96 15.80
N PHE A 48 -1.60 0.17 15.73
CA PHE A 48 -1.57 -1.23 16.16
C PHE A 48 -0.41 -1.44 17.11
N ASP A 49 -0.63 -2.22 18.17
CA ASP A 49 0.44 -2.63 19.09
C ASP A 49 1.48 -3.54 18.41
N LEU A 50 1.02 -4.33 17.43
CA LEU A 50 1.86 -5.28 16.70
C LEU A 50 2.12 -4.82 15.27
N ARG A 51 3.40 -4.86 14.90
CA ARG A 51 3.86 -4.60 13.53
C ARG A 51 3.21 -5.55 12.52
N ASP A 52 3.02 -6.81 12.89
CA ASP A 52 2.48 -7.83 11.99
C ASP A 52 1.01 -7.55 11.64
N ASP A 53 0.19 -7.21 12.64
CA ASP A 53 -1.20 -6.75 12.44
C ASP A 53 -1.27 -5.49 11.57
N ALA A 54 -0.43 -4.48 11.85
CA ALA A 54 -0.38 -3.28 11.02
C ALA A 54 -0.07 -3.59 9.55
N ILE A 55 0.85 -4.51 9.28
CA ILE A 55 1.22 -4.93 7.92
C ILE A 55 0.10 -5.74 7.28
N ALA A 56 -0.50 -6.68 8.01
CA ALA A 56 -1.58 -7.51 7.51
C ALA A 56 -2.80 -6.65 7.14
N TYR A 57 -3.14 -5.69 8.00
CA TYR A 57 -4.22 -4.73 7.75
C TYR A 57 -3.92 -3.84 6.54
N ALA A 58 -2.73 -3.24 6.48
CA ALA A 58 -2.30 -2.42 5.35
C ALA A 58 -2.35 -3.18 4.01
N LYS A 59 -1.91 -4.46 4.00
CA LYS A 59 -1.98 -5.32 2.81
C LYS A 59 -3.41 -5.63 2.41
N ASN A 60 -4.28 -5.97 3.37
CA ASN A 60 -5.67 -6.30 3.07
C ASN A 60 -6.41 -5.08 2.51
N TRP A 61 -6.27 -3.93 3.19
CA TRP A 61 -6.81 -2.65 2.74
C TRP A 61 -6.37 -2.31 1.32
N ALA A 62 -5.07 -2.45 1.01
CA ALA A 62 -4.56 -2.15 -0.32
C ALA A 62 -5.13 -3.08 -1.40
N ARG A 63 -5.34 -4.36 -1.08
CA ARG A 63 -6.00 -5.31 -1.99
C ARG A 63 -7.45 -4.94 -2.23
N GLU A 64 -8.20 -4.63 -1.18
CA GLU A 64 -9.61 -4.21 -1.30
C GLU A 64 -9.74 -2.89 -2.06
N TRP A 65 -8.82 -1.96 -1.86
CA TRP A 65 -8.78 -0.70 -2.60
C TRP A 65 -8.51 -0.92 -4.10
N LEU A 66 -7.57 -1.82 -4.43
CA LEU A 66 -7.29 -2.18 -5.82
C LEU A 66 -8.49 -2.88 -6.46
N ASP A 67 -9.12 -3.82 -5.76
CA ASP A 67 -10.33 -4.50 -6.21
C ASP A 67 -11.49 -3.51 -6.43
N ALA A 68 -11.73 -2.59 -5.49
CA ALA A 68 -12.80 -1.59 -5.61
C ALA A 68 -12.57 -0.57 -6.75
N ARG A 69 -11.33 -0.33 -7.19
CA ARG A 69 -11.00 0.61 -8.28
C ARG A 69 -10.80 -0.03 -9.64
N PHE A 70 -10.29 -1.25 -9.68
CA PHE A 70 -9.87 -1.93 -10.91
C PHE A 70 -10.59 -3.27 -11.14
N GLY A 71 -11.43 -3.72 -10.20
CA GLY A 71 -12.30 -4.90 -10.30
C GLY A 71 -13.58 -4.65 -11.07
#